data_AF-A0A946SHW2-F1
#
_entry.id   AF-A0A946SHW2-F1
#
_cell.length_a   1.000
_cell.length_b   1.000
_cell.length_c   1.000
_cell.angle_alpha   90.00
_cell.angle_beta   90.00
_cell.angle_gamma   90.00
#
_symmetry.space_group_name_H-M   'P 1'
#
loop_
_entity.id
_entity.type
_entity.pdbx_description
1 polymer ?
#
loop_
_entity_poly.entity_id
_entity_poly.type
_entity_poly.pdbx_seq_one_letter_code
_entity_poly.pdbx_strand_id
1 'polypeptide(L)'
;MNNKIKFIFIFLALISVFYLIFVSPFFPNQNGNLGHDYDIWFPRMLSGVYHYFENGLTEIPWFTPSCCGGTMLYANPQYLFFSIPQFLNFYFDPITTIKITILIFASLGFLGAFLLSKNVFNLSKSSSIFMASFFLFNGFFAYRMIIGHLGYHSYMLLPFIAYFLFQPNQQASFTKNLFLAFSSSLLFSYILYSGGVHLLLPISISLVAILLLALIQDIEVNDQKSRIIITMIFILCITASKLNISFETLETFARDYYPLPGIDGITYSLWVPIKSIFFGPFTWMDTNNIFTNSKWTIQRHELELSITFIPLMIIILGGTLTISERANLSRRQKIYSLGLLLLCLLPLLINFYNPTWNAILKDIPIIRNS
;
A
#
# COMPACT_ATOMS: atom_id res chain seq x y z
N MET A 1 -12.99 -4.92 33.37
CA MET A 1 -11.75 -4.55 32.66
C MET A 1 -11.95 -3.23 31.92
N ASN A 2 -11.09 -2.23 32.12
CA ASN A 2 -11.20 -0.92 31.47
C ASN A 2 -11.26 -1.07 29.93
N ASN A 3 -12.13 -0.31 29.25
CA ASN A 3 -12.30 -0.33 27.79
C ASN A 3 -10.98 -0.13 27.03
N LYS A 4 -10.02 0.63 27.59
CA LYS A 4 -8.68 0.79 27.02
C LYS A 4 -7.86 -0.50 27.13
N ILE A 5 -7.87 -1.13 28.31
CA ILE A 5 -7.18 -2.42 28.56
C ILE A 5 -7.73 -3.51 27.63
N LYS A 6 -9.05 -3.58 27.42
CA LYS A 6 -9.66 -4.52 26.47
C LYS A 6 -9.16 -4.32 25.03
N PHE A 7 -9.03 -3.08 24.58
CA PHE A 7 -8.50 -2.79 23.25
C PHE A 7 -7.04 -3.22 23.12
N ILE A 8 -6.19 -2.88 24.10
CA ILE A 8 -4.78 -3.27 24.11
C ILE A 8 -4.64 -4.80 24.11
N PHE A 9 -5.40 -5.51 24.93
CA PHE A 9 -5.36 -6.96 24.98
C PHE A 9 -5.75 -7.60 23.64
N ILE A 10 -6.83 -7.11 23.00
CA ILE A 10 -7.23 -7.59 21.67
C ILE A 10 -6.13 -7.32 20.65
N PHE A 11 -5.57 -6.11 20.64
CA PHE A 11 -4.48 -5.77 19.73
C PHE A 11 -3.26 -6.68 19.93
N LEU A 12 -2.81 -6.89 21.17
CA LEU A 12 -1.69 -7.78 21.49
C LEU A 12 -1.97 -9.23 21.07
N ALA A 13 -3.19 -9.71 21.26
CA ALA A 13 -3.59 -11.04 20.79
C ALA A 13 -3.52 -11.12 19.25
N LEU A 14 -4.10 -10.15 18.54
CA LEU A 14 -4.14 -10.13 17.08
C LEU A 14 -2.73 -10.01 16.47
N ILE A 15 -1.86 -9.14 16.99
CA ILE A 15 -0.49 -9.00 16.48
C ILE A 15 0.35 -10.25 16.78
N SER A 16 0.10 -10.93 17.90
CA SER A 16 0.76 -12.21 18.20
C SER A 16 0.32 -13.30 17.23
N VAL A 17 -0.97 -13.38 16.92
CA VAL A 17 -1.49 -14.31 15.90
C VAL A 17 -0.90 -13.96 14.52
N PHE A 18 -0.84 -12.68 14.17
CA PHE A 18 -0.19 -12.23 12.92
C PHE A 18 1.28 -12.68 12.86
N TYR A 19 2.03 -12.50 13.94
CA TYR A 19 3.42 -12.96 14.03
C TYR A 19 3.55 -14.46 13.81
N LEU A 20 2.71 -15.26 14.48
CA LEU A 20 2.74 -16.72 14.37
C LEU A 20 2.39 -17.23 12.97
N ILE A 21 1.52 -16.51 12.25
CA ILE A 21 1.09 -16.90 10.89
C ILE A 21 2.09 -16.43 9.83
N PHE A 22 2.53 -15.17 9.87
CA PHE A 22 3.24 -14.54 8.74
C PHE A 22 4.71 -14.24 8.98
N VAL A 23 5.18 -14.26 10.23
CA VAL A 23 6.57 -13.88 10.55
C VAL A 23 7.38 -15.08 11.03
N SER A 24 6.93 -15.75 12.11
CA SER A 24 7.64 -16.89 12.69
C SER A 24 7.95 -18.00 11.69
N PRO A 25 7.06 -18.38 10.74
CA PRO A 25 7.31 -19.50 9.83
C PRO A 25 8.19 -19.16 8.63
N PHE A 26 8.53 -17.89 8.39
CA PHE A 26 9.10 -17.42 7.13
C PHE A 26 10.46 -16.72 7.26
N PHE A 27 10.89 -16.36 8.48
CA PHE A 27 12.09 -15.56 8.69
C PHE A 27 13.07 -16.17 9.72
N PRO A 28 13.96 -17.09 9.32
CA PRO A 28 13.89 -17.87 8.09
C PRO A 28 12.80 -18.95 8.17
N ASN A 29 12.50 -19.56 7.03
CA ASN A 29 11.57 -20.69 7.02
C ASN A 29 12.19 -21.97 7.61
N GLN A 30 11.40 -23.05 7.69
CA GLN A 30 11.84 -24.33 8.27
C GLN A 30 13.09 -24.93 7.59
N ASN A 31 13.35 -24.56 6.34
CA ASN A 31 14.52 -25.00 5.58
C ASN A 31 15.69 -24.01 5.66
N GLY A 32 15.58 -22.94 6.46
CA GLY A 32 16.59 -21.89 6.56
C GLY A 32 16.54 -20.86 5.41
N ASN A 33 15.57 -20.95 4.50
CA ASN A 33 15.47 -20.06 3.35
C ASN A 33 14.66 -18.79 3.65
N LEU A 34 14.89 -17.75 2.85
CA LEU A 34 14.17 -16.48 2.86
C LEU A 34 13.49 -16.25 1.50
N GLY A 35 12.65 -15.21 1.44
CA GLY A 35 12.13 -14.71 0.17
C GLY A 35 13.26 -14.26 -0.77
N HIS A 36 13.14 -14.59 -2.04
CA HIS A 36 14.22 -14.40 -3.03
C HIS A 36 14.62 -12.93 -3.23
N ASP A 37 13.70 -11.98 -3.04
CA ASP A 37 14.03 -10.56 -3.20
C ASP A 37 14.93 -10.03 -2.07
N TYR A 38 15.05 -10.75 -0.95
CA TYR A 38 16.01 -10.38 0.08
C TYR A 38 17.46 -10.52 -0.37
N ASP A 39 17.74 -11.32 -1.40
CA ASP A 39 19.07 -11.38 -2.02
C ASP A 39 19.46 -10.04 -2.65
N ILE A 40 18.49 -9.21 -3.03
CA ILE A 40 18.71 -7.84 -3.49
C ILE A 40 18.72 -6.88 -2.31
N TRP A 41 17.76 -6.98 -1.39
CA TRP A 41 17.59 -5.97 -0.34
C TRP A 41 18.64 -6.03 0.77
N PHE A 42 19.10 -7.20 1.18
CA PHE A 42 20.10 -7.29 2.26
C PHE A 42 21.43 -6.64 1.89
N PRO A 43 22.03 -6.91 0.71
CA PRO A 43 23.22 -6.18 0.27
C PRO A 43 23.00 -4.68 0.17
N ARG A 44 21.83 -4.24 -0.32
CA ARG A 44 21.49 -2.81 -0.41
C ARG A 44 21.40 -2.15 0.95
N MET A 45 20.76 -2.82 1.92
CA MET A 45 20.62 -2.30 3.27
C MET A 45 21.98 -2.27 4.00
N LEU A 46 22.83 -3.27 3.79
CA LEU A 46 24.21 -3.26 4.29
C LEU A 46 25.03 -2.14 3.66
N SER A 47 24.87 -1.90 2.35
CA SER A 47 25.48 -0.71 1.71
C SER A 47 25.01 0.60 2.34
N GLY A 48 23.74 0.69 2.76
CA GLY A 48 23.25 1.84 3.51
C GLY A 48 23.89 1.96 4.89
N VAL A 49 24.12 0.84 5.57
CA VAL A 49 24.85 0.82 6.86
C VAL A 49 26.27 1.33 6.69
N TYR A 50 27.00 0.88 5.66
CA TYR A 50 28.34 1.39 5.35
C TYR A 50 28.34 2.90 5.09
N HIS A 51 27.42 3.40 4.24
CA HIS A 51 27.31 4.83 3.99
C HIS A 51 27.07 5.63 5.27
N TYR A 52 26.19 5.13 6.16
CA TYR A 52 25.89 5.78 7.44
C TYR A 52 27.11 5.85 8.36
N PHE A 53 27.92 4.79 8.45
CA PHE A 53 29.10 4.80 9.31
C PHE A 53 30.21 5.73 8.80
N GLU A 54 30.37 5.84 7.47
CA GLU A 54 31.40 6.69 6.87
C GLU A 54 31.00 8.17 6.81
N ASN A 55 29.73 8.48 6.49
CA ASN A 55 29.28 9.83 6.16
C ASN A 55 28.19 10.38 7.11
N GLY A 56 27.59 9.55 7.96
CA GLY A 56 26.45 9.93 8.80
C GLY A 56 25.13 10.07 8.04
N LEU A 57 24.16 10.78 8.63
CA LEU A 57 22.82 11.01 8.07
C LEU A 57 22.65 12.35 7.34
N THR A 58 23.60 13.26 7.49
CA THR A 58 23.54 14.60 6.90
C THR A 58 23.94 14.59 5.43
N GLU A 59 24.78 13.64 5.04
CA GLU A 59 25.24 13.48 3.67
C GLU A 59 24.27 12.63 2.85
N ILE A 60 23.83 13.19 1.72
CA ILE A 60 22.92 12.51 0.80
C ILE A 60 23.65 11.31 0.18
N PRO A 61 23.09 10.09 0.26
CA PRO A 61 23.70 8.91 -0.35
C PRO A 61 23.47 8.94 -1.86
N TRP A 62 24.37 9.56 -2.62
CA TRP A 62 24.21 9.66 -4.08
C TRP A 62 24.45 8.32 -4.79
N PHE A 63 25.52 7.62 -4.41
CA PHE A 63 26.00 6.43 -5.11
C PHE A 63 26.67 5.46 -4.13
N THR A 64 26.65 4.17 -4.46
CA THR A 64 27.47 3.16 -3.77
C THR A 64 28.18 2.25 -4.78
N PRO A 65 29.49 2.00 -4.62
CA PRO A 65 30.20 0.99 -5.39
C PRO A 65 29.92 -0.44 -4.89
N SER A 66 29.30 -0.59 -3.71
CA SER A 66 29.22 -1.84 -2.95
C SER A 66 28.17 -2.84 -3.46
N CYS A 67 27.44 -2.51 -4.54
CA CYS A 67 26.38 -3.34 -5.08
C CYS A 67 26.49 -3.41 -6.61
N CYS A 68 26.68 -4.62 -7.16
CA CYS A 68 26.64 -4.90 -8.61
C CYS A 68 27.51 -3.98 -9.49
N GLY A 69 28.70 -3.58 -9.01
CA GLY A 69 29.61 -2.68 -9.76
C GLY A 69 29.25 -1.20 -9.68
N GLY A 70 28.22 -0.83 -8.90
CA GLY A 70 27.79 0.55 -8.73
C GLY A 70 26.29 0.70 -8.87
N THR A 71 25.67 1.49 -8.00
CA THR A 71 24.25 1.84 -8.10
C THR A 71 23.96 3.21 -7.53
N MET A 72 23.05 3.91 -8.19
CA MET A 72 22.48 5.17 -7.72
C MET A 72 21.60 4.87 -6.50
N LEU A 73 21.93 5.48 -5.37
CA LEU A 73 21.21 5.29 -4.11
C LEU A 73 20.03 6.26 -4.04
N TYR A 74 20.30 7.56 -3.86
CA TYR A 74 19.27 8.60 -3.71
C TYR A 74 18.37 8.72 -4.95
N ALA A 75 18.98 8.63 -6.12
CA ALA A 75 18.30 8.83 -7.40
C ALA A 75 17.50 7.62 -7.88
N ASN A 76 17.73 6.44 -7.30
CA ASN A 76 16.91 5.29 -7.64
C ASN A 76 15.58 5.36 -6.86
N PRO A 77 14.43 5.44 -7.54
CA PRO A 77 13.14 5.61 -6.89
C PRO A 77 12.81 4.45 -5.94
N GLN A 78 13.32 3.24 -6.21
CA GLN A 78 13.06 2.06 -5.38
C GLN A 78 13.98 1.97 -4.17
N TYR A 79 15.08 2.74 -4.10
CA TYR A 79 15.96 2.66 -2.93
C TYR A 79 15.31 3.23 -1.68
N LEU A 80 15.51 2.50 -0.58
CA LEU A 80 14.84 2.71 0.70
C LEU A 80 15.77 3.24 1.81
N PHE A 81 16.86 3.92 1.45
CA PHE A 81 17.82 4.42 2.45
C PHE A 81 17.14 5.29 3.52
N PHE A 82 16.21 6.16 3.12
CA PHE A 82 15.42 6.98 4.03
C PHE A 82 14.12 6.26 4.43
N SER A 83 14.26 5.14 5.13
CA SER A 83 13.12 4.33 5.59
C SER A 83 13.34 3.75 6.98
N ILE A 84 12.25 3.29 7.61
CA ILE A 84 12.31 2.56 8.88
C ILE A 84 13.13 1.26 8.77
N PRO A 85 12.96 0.38 7.75
CA PRO A 85 13.81 -0.80 7.66
C PRO A 85 15.30 -0.45 7.56
N GLN A 86 15.69 0.59 6.82
CA GLN A 86 17.10 1.01 6.79
C GLN A 86 17.56 1.52 8.16
N PHE A 87 16.75 2.36 8.82
CA PHE A 87 17.07 2.91 10.13
C PHE A 87 17.27 1.81 11.19
N LEU A 88 16.39 0.80 11.19
CA LEU A 88 16.52 -0.35 12.09
C LEU A 88 17.78 -1.18 11.77
N ASN A 89 18.16 -1.30 10.50
CA ASN A 89 19.36 -2.04 10.10
C ASN A 89 20.67 -1.39 10.56
N PHE A 90 20.65 -0.13 10.99
CA PHE A 90 21.82 0.48 11.65
C PHE A 90 22.09 -0.13 13.03
N TYR A 91 21.09 -0.77 13.65
CA TYR A 91 21.16 -1.28 15.02
C TYR A 91 20.96 -2.80 15.14
N PHE A 92 20.27 -3.41 14.18
CA PHE A 92 19.94 -4.83 14.19
C PHE A 92 20.45 -5.53 12.93
N ASP A 93 20.62 -6.85 12.98
CA ASP A 93 20.90 -7.64 11.79
C ASP A 93 19.71 -7.57 10.79
N PRO A 94 19.93 -7.86 9.49
CA PRO A 94 18.88 -7.75 8.48
C PRO A 94 17.63 -8.57 8.80
N ILE A 95 17.75 -9.80 9.31
CA ILE A 95 16.59 -10.66 9.57
C ILE A 95 15.75 -10.08 10.72
N THR A 96 16.39 -9.71 11.82
CA THR A 96 15.72 -9.05 12.95
C THR A 96 15.06 -7.74 12.52
N THR A 97 15.76 -6.94 11.70
CA THR A 97 15.24 -5.70 11.13
C THR A 97 13.94 -5.91 10.34
N ILE A 98 13.91 -6.93 9.48
CA ILE A 98 12.70 -7.24 8.71
C ILE A 98 11.54 -7.67 9.62
N LYS A 99 11.80 -8.54 10.60
CA LYS A 99 10.76 -8.97 11.57
C LYS A 99 10.14 -7.77 12.28
N ILE A 100 10.99 -6.88 12.79
CA ILE A 100 10.54 -5.66 13.49
C ILE A 100 9.77 -4.74 12.52
N THR A 101 10.28 -4.55 11.30
CA THR A 101 9.61 -3.72 10.27
C THR A 101 8.20 -4.24 9.99
N ILE A 102 8.05 -5.55 9.77
CA ILE A 102 6.75 -6.16 9.51
C ILE A 102 5.79 -5.89 10.67
N LEU A 103 6.22 -6.10 11.91
CA LEU A 103 5.37 -5.89 13.09
C LEU A 103 5.01 -4.43 13.32
N ILE A 104 5.95 -3.49 13.10
CA ILE A 104 5.68 -2.05 13.19
C ILE A 104 4.61 -1.66 12.16
N PHE A 105 4.79 -2.00 10.89
CA PHE A 105 3.87 -1.60 9.84
C PHE A 105 2.52 -2.32 9.95
N ALA A 106 2.49 -3.59 10.36
CA ALA A 106 1.26 -4.29 10.72
C ALA A 106 0.48 -3.56 11.82
N SER A 107 1.18 -3.14 12.87
CA SER A 107 0.61 -2.38 13.99
C SER A 107 0.07 -1.02 13.56
N LEU A 108 0.83 -0.31 12.71
CA LEU A 108 0.42 0.97 12.15
C LEU A 108 -0.83 0.82 11.26
N GLY A 109 -0.87 -0.20 10.41
CA GLY A 109 -2.05 -0.48 9.59
C GLY A 109 -3.29 -0.79 10.42
N PHE A 110 -3.15 -1.61 11.47
CA PHE A 110 -4.25 -1.87 12.41
C PHE A 110 -4.74 -0.57 13.08
N LEU A 111 -3.84 0.21 13.65
CA LEU A 111 -4.21 1.43 14.38
C LEU A 111 -4.81 2.49 13.44
N GLY A 112 -4.24 2.67 12.25
CA GLY A 112 -4.76 3.58 11.23
C GLY A 112 -6.16 3.17 10.78
N ALA A 113 -6.39 1.88 10.50
CA ALA A 113 -7.69 1.37 10.08
C ALA A 113 -8.74 1.48 11.20
N PHE A 114 -8.34 1.26 12.45
CA PHE A 114 -9.19 1.47 13.62
C PHE A 114 -9.60 2.95 13.74
N LEU A 115 -8.64 3.89 13.64
CA LEU A 115 -8.91 5.32 13.75
C LEU A 115 -9.74 5.84 12.59
N LEU A 116 -9.42 5.44 11.36
CA LEU A 116 -10.19 5.78 10.16
C LEU A 116 -11.65 5.35 10.30
N SER A 117 -11.88 4.06 10.57
CA SER A 117 -13.24 3.53 10.73
C SER A 117 -13.99 4.16 11.91
N LYS A 118 -13.29 4.43 13.03
CA LYS A 118 -13.93 4.94 14.24
C LYS A 118 -14.29 6.43 14.17
N ASN A 119 -13.38 7.23 13.61
CA ASN A 119 -13.43 8.69 13.71
C ASN A 119 -13.84 9.38 12.40
N VAL A 120 -13.69 8.70 11.25
CA VAL A 120 -14.19 9.21 9.96
C VAL A 120 -15.55 8.61 9.67
N PHE A 121 -15.63 7.28 9.64
CA PHE A 121 -16.87 6.55 9.33
C PHE A 121 -17.79 6.33 10.54
N ASN A 122 -17.45 6.88 11.71
CA ASN A 122 -18.25 6.83 12.93
C ASN A 122 -18.73 5.42 13.34
N LEU A 123 -18.00 4.36 12.96
CA LEU A 123 -18.42 3.00 13.26
C LEU A 123 -18.39 2.70 14.76
N SER A 124 -19.11 1.66 15.18
CA SER A 124 -19.02 1.15 16.55
C SER A 124 -17.60 0.68 16.85
N LYS A 125 -17.17 0.71 18.12
CA LYS A 125 -15.83 0.25 18.50
C LYS A 125 -15.56 -1.19 18.05
N SER A 126 -16.55 -2.07 18.15
CA SER A 126 -16.44 -3.46 17.72
C SER A 126 -16.26 -3.55 16.21
N SER A 127 -17.06 -2.82 15.43
CA SER A 127 -16.95 -2.74 13.97
C SER A 127 -15.60 -2.15 13.53
N SER A 128 -15.07 -1.16 14.26
CA SER A 128 -13.75 -0.59 14.00
C SER A 128 -12.61 -1.56 14.28
N ILE A 129 -12.69 -2.34 15.39
CA ILE A 129 -11.72 -3.40 15.67
C ILE A 129 -11.77 -4.46 14.58
N PHE A 130 -12.97 -4.83 14.13
CA PHE A 130 -13.17 -5.80 13.07
C PHE A 130 -12.58 -5.32 11.73
N MET A 131 -12.85 -4.08 11.32
CA MET A 131 -12.25 -3.46 10.13
C MET A 131 -10.72 -3.41 10.23
N ALA A 132 -10.19 -3.01 11.39
CA ALA A 132 -8.74 -2.99 11.63
C ALA A 132 -8.12 -4.39 11.57
N SER A 133 -8.84 -5.42 12.03
CA SER A 133 -8.40 -6.80 11.94
C SER A 133 -8.33 -7.27 10.48
N PHE A 134 -9.33 -6.94 9.65
CA PHE A 134 -9.25 -7.27 8.22
C PHE A 134 -8.07 -6.62 7.52
N PHE A 135 -7.82 -5.34 7.81
CA PHE A 135 -6.66 -4.66 7.24
C PHE A 135 -5.34 -5.25 7.78
N LEU A 136 -5.26 -5.64 9.04
CA LEU A 136 -4.08 -6.31 9.61
C LEU A 136 -3.77 -7.64 8.90
N PHE A 137 -4.78 -8.47 8.66
CA PHE A 137 -4.63 -9.80 8.05
C PHE A 137 -4.77 -9.81 6.52
N ASN A 138 -4.43 -8.70 5.85
CA ASN A 138 -4.48 -8.64 4.40
C ASN A 138 -3.30 -9.41 3.75
N GLY A 139 -3.60 -10.28 2.79
CA GLY A 139 -2.59 -11.09 2.09
C GLY A 139 -1.62 -10.24 1.27
N PHE A 140 -2.08 -9.10 0.72
CA PHE A 140 -1.24 -8.23 -0.08
C PHE A 140 0.03 -7.83 0.67
N PHE A 141 -0.09 -7.23 1.86
CA PHE A 141 1.06 -6.86 2.68
C PHE A 141 1.88 -8.08 3.09
N ALA A 142 1.24 -9.10 3.67
CA ALA A 142 1.94 -10.23 4.28
C ALA A 142 2.83 -10.98 3.28
N TYR A 143 2.31 -11.34 2.11
CA TYR A 143 3.04 -12.17 1.17
C TYR A 143 4.08 -11.40 0.35
N ARG A 144 3.88 -10.11 0.10
CA ARG A 144 4.94 -9.24 -0.46
C ARG A 144 6.10 -9.09 0.52
N MET A 145 5.81 -8.93 1.80
CA MET A 145 6.87 -8.91 2.81
C MET A 145 7.58 -10.26 2.90
N ILE A 146 6.85 -11.38 2.94
CA ILE A 146 7.46 -12.73 2.98
C ILE A 146 8.44 -12.96 1.83
N ILE A 147 8.08 -12.53 0.61
CA ILE A 147 8.91 -12.78 -0.57
C ILE A 147 10.10 -11.82 -0.69
N GLY A 148 10.05 -10.68 0.01
CA GLY A 148 11.11 -9.68 0.02
C GLY A 148 10.83 -8.41 -0.75
N HIS A 149 9.59 -8.14 -1.15
CA HIS A 149 9.18 -6.85 -1.74
C HIS A 149 9.19 -5.73 -0.68
N LEU A 150 10.37 -5.41 -0.16
CA LEU A 150 10.52 -4.64 1.08
C LEU A 150 9.85 -3.27 0.99
N GLY A 151 9.92 -2.56 -0.14
CA GLY A 151 9.26 -1.26 -0.33
C GLY A 151 7.74 -1.26 -0.09
N TYR A 152 7.09 -2.44 -0.11
CA TYR A 152 5.65 -2.58 0.13
C TYR A 152 5.25 -2.42 1.59
N HIS A 153 6.19 -2.36 2.54
CA HIS A 153 5.87 -2.14 3.94
C HIS A 153 5.05 -0.85 4.17
N SER A 154 5.34 0.18 3.37
CA SER A 154 4.69 1.49 3.42
C SER A 154 3.20 1.46 3.03
N TYR A 155 2.71 0.40 2.38
CA TYR A 155 1.29 0.19 2.09
C TYR A 155 0.42 0.28 3.35
N MET A 156 0.93 -0.22 4.48
CA MET A 156 0.18 -0.23 5.74
C MET A 156 -0.07 1.17 6.32
N LEU A 157 0.54 2.22 5.76
CA LEU A 157 0.27 3.61 6.16
C LEU A 157 -1.01 4.18 5.52
N LEU A 158 -1.56 3.54 4.48
CA LEU A 158 -2.74 4.02 3.75
C LEU A 158 -3.90 4.44 4.69
N PRO A 159 -4.31 3.64 5.70
CA PRO A 159 -5.41 4.03 6.58
C PRO A 159 -5.09 5.26 7.44
N PHE A 160 -3.82 5.44 7.84
CA PHE A 160 -3.41 6.63 8.58
C PHE A 160 -3.41 7.89 7.71
N ILE A 161 -2.93 7.78 6.48
CA ILE A 161 -2.99 8.87 5.50
C ILE A 161 -4.46 9.29 5.32
N ALA A 162 -5.34 8.32 5.07
CA ALA A 162 -6.77 8.55 4.94
C ALA A 162 -7.39 9.16 6.21
N TYR A 163 -7.00 8.68 7.39
CA TYR A 163 -7.49 9.21 8.66
C TYR A 163 -7.15 10.69 8.83
N PHE A 164 -5.88 11.07 8.67
CA PHE A 164 -5.48 12.47 8.81
C PHE A 164 -6.09 13.35 7.72
N LEU A 165 -6.25 12.84 6.50
CA LEU A 165 -6.81 13.58 5.38
C LEU A 165 -8.32 13.82 5.51
N PHE A 166 -9.07 12.80 5.94
CA PHE A 166 -10.54 12.82 5.91
C PHE A 166 -11.21 12.95 7.27
N GLN A 167 -10.45 13.14 8.35
CA GLN A 167 -11.05 13.41 9.67
C GLN A 167 -11.97 14.64 9.61
N PRO A 168 -13.27 14.49 9.93
CA PRO A 168 -14.22 15.59 10.01
C PRO A 168 -13.78 16.59 11.08
N ASN A 169 -13.87 17.89 10.78
CA ASN A 169 -13.36 18.91 11.72
C ASN A 169 -14.10 20.24 11.58
N GLN A 170 -15.42 20.22 11.84
CA GLN A 170 -16.35 21.35 11.69
C GLN A 170 -15.95 22.64 12.44
N GLN A 171 -15.01 22.56 13.40
CA GLN A 171 -14.49 23.71 14.16
C GLN A 171 -12.96 23.62 14.35
N ALA A 172 -12.23 23.16 13.33
CA ALA A 172 -10.77 23.09 13.38
C ALA A 172 -10.14 24.47 13.54
N SER A 173 -9.22 24.65 14.49
CA SER A 173 -8.24 25.73 14.35
C SER A 173 -7.39 25.49 13.08
N PHE A 174 -6.93 26.57 12.46
CA PHE A 174 -5.98 26.49 11.34
C PHE A 174 -4.77 25.63 11.70
N THR A 175 -4.26 25.75 12.94
CA THR A 175 -3.14 24.96 13.46
C THR A 175 -3.40 23.46 13.46
N LYS A 176 -4.61 23.03 13.85
CA LYS A 176 -5.00 21.61 13.80
C LYS A 176 -5.11 21.13 12.35
N ASN A 177 -5.69 21.93 11.46
CA ASN A 177 -5.78 21.54 10.04
C ASN A 177 -4.39 21.41 9.40
N LEU A 178 -3.48 22.33 9.74
CA LEU A 178 -2.09 22.30 9.29
C LEU A 178 -1.36 21.07 9.81
N PHE A 179 -1.53 20.73 11.09
CA PHE A 179 -0.95 19.52 11.68
C PHE A 179 -1.44 18.24 10.98
N LEU A 180 -2.74 18.12 10.71
CA LEU A 180 -3.31 16.97 10.01
C LEU A 180 -2.80 16.87 8.57
N ALA A 181 -2.75 18.01 7.84
CA ALA A 181 -2.21 18.05 6.49
C ALA A 181 -0.73 17.66 6.45
N PHE A 182 0.08 18.20 7.37
CA PHE A 182 1.51 17.91 7.47
C PHE A 182 1.77 16.45 7.88
N SER A 183 0.95 15.89 8.78
CA SER A 183 1.05 14.48 9.16
C SER A 183 0.74 13.56 7.98
N SER A 184 -0.32 13.87 7.22
CA SER A 184 -0.68 13.15 6.00
C SER A 184 0.44 13.25 4.94
N SER A 185 1.03 14.45 4.76
CA SER A 185 2.10 14.65 3.79
C SER A 185 3.37 13.90 4.17
N LEU A 186 3.78 13.90 5.45
CA LEU A 186 4.93 13.13 5.91
C LEU A 186 4.77 11.63 5.64
N LEU A 187 3.60 11.06 5.96
CA LEU A 187 3.32 9.64 5.71
C LEU A 187 3.26 9.31 4.23
N PHE A 188 2.70 10.19 3.40
CA PHE A 188 2.66 9.98 1.96
C PHE A 188 4.06 10.12 1.33
N SER A 189 4.82 11.15 1.71
CA SER A 189 6.20 11.34 1.27
C SER A 189 7.10 10.18 1.69
N TYR A 190 6.87 9.59 2.87
CA TYR A 190 7.58 8.38 3.31
C TYR A 190 7.45 7.23 2.30
N ILE A 191 6.30 7.05 1.65
CA ILE A 191 6.12 6.00 0.63
C ILE A 191 7.15 6.16 -0.50
N LEU A 192 7.37 7.40 -0.97
CA LEU A 192 8.39 7.69 -1.99
C LEU A 192 9.81 7.44 -1.47
N TYR A 193 10.13 7.95 -0.27
CA TYR A 193 11.47 7.83 0.29
C TYR A 193 11.85 6.39 0.67
N SER A 194 10.86 5.56 1.00
CA SER A 194 11.01 4.17 1.39
C SER A 194 10.96 3.16 0.24
N GLY A 195 11.02 3.63 -1.01
CA GLY A 195 11.07 2.77 -2.20
C GLY A 195 9.72 2.26 -2.69
N GLY A 196 8.61 2.72 -2.10
CA GLY A 196 7.24 2.33 -2.42
C GLY A 196 6.64 3.02 -3.64
N VAL A 197 7.43 3.36 -4.66
CA VAL A 197 6.95 4.16 -5.81
C VAL A 197 5.81 3.51 -6.58
N HIS A 198 5.81 2.18 -6.67
CA HIS A 198 4.75 1.39 -7.28
C HIS A 198 3.41 1.46 -6.53
N LEU A 199 3.45 1.88 -5.25
CA LEU A 199 2.26 2.04 -4.43
C LEU A 199 1.61 3.42 -4.58
N LEU A 200 2.29 4.42 -5.16
CA LEU A 200 1.78 5.79 -5.23
C LEU A 200 0.43 5.88 -5.94
N LEU A 201 0.31 5.25 -7.11
CA LEU A 201 -0.94 5.24 -7.88
C LEU A 201 -2.04 4.42 -7.17
N PRO A 202 -1.81 3.15 -6.76
CA PRO A 202 -2.80 2.38 -5.99
C PRO A 202 -3.27 3.05 -4.70
N ILE A 203 -2.37 3.69 -3.95
CA ILE A 203 -2.71 4.42 -2.71
C ILE A 203 -3.54 5.66 -3.06
N SER A 204 -3.18 6.41 -4.10
CA SER A 204 -3.96 7.57 -4.55
C SER A 204 -5.38 7.18 -4.96
N ILE A 205 -5.53 6.12 -5.74
CA ILE A 205 -6.84 5.55 -6.12
C ILE A 205 -7.61 5.13 -4.86
N SER A 206 -6.95 4.46 -3.92
CA SER A 206 -7.58 4.03 -2.66
C SER A 206 -8.05 5.21 -1.81
N LEU A 207 -7.30 6.31 -1.76
CA LEU A 207 -7.71 7.54 -1.07
C LEU A 207 -8.95 8.17 -1.72
N VAL A 208 -9.04 8.17 -3.06
CA VAL A 208 -10.25 8.63 -3.76
C VAL A 208 -11.43 7.69 -3.46
N ALA A 209 -11.22 6.38 -3.43
CA ALA A 209 -12.26 5.42 -3.05
C ALA A 209 -12.78 5.68 -1.63
N ILE A 210 -11.88 5.90 -0.67
CA ILE A 210 -12.24 6.23 0.72
C ILE A 210 -13.00 7.56 0.80
N LEU A 211 -12.58 8.58 0.04
CA LEU A 211 -13.29 9.86 -0.04
C LEU A 211 -14.71 9.69 -0.59
N LEU A 212 -14.87 8.92 -1.68
CA LEU A 212 -16.18 8.63 -2.26
C LEU A 212 -17.07 7.86 -1.28
N LEU A 213 -16.52 6.89 -0.54
CA LEU A 213 -17.25 6.20 0.53
C LEU A 213 -17.69 7.17 1.62
N ALA A 214 -16.84 8.11 2.02
CA ALA A 214 -17.20 9.11 3.02
C ALA A 214 -18.33 10.04 2.52
N LEU A 215 -18.26 10.46 1.26
CA LEU A 215 -19.28 11.27 0.59
C LEU A 215 -20.61 10.54 0.41
N ILE A 216 -20.59 9.22 0.16
CA ILE A 216 -21.80 8.38 0.10
C ILE A 216 -22.49 8.32 1.48
N GLN A 217 -21.73 8.38 2.57
CA GLN A 217 -22.25 8.44 3.93
C GLN A 217 -22.60 9.86 4.40
N ASP A 218 -22.63 10.84 3.48
CA ASP A 218 -22.90 12.25 3.76
C ASP A 218 -21.99 12.87 4.84
N ILE A 219 -20.76 12.36 4.97
CA ILE A 219 -19.74 12.96 5.85
C ILE A 219 -19.31 14.31 5.23
N GLU A 220 -19.27 15.38 6.03
CA GLU A 220 -18.91 16.71 5.54
C GLU A 220 -17.43 16.82 5.14
N VAL A 221 -17.19 17.35 3.93
CA VAL A 221 -15.86 17.37 3.26
C VAL A 221 -15.30 18.78 3.05
N ASN A 222 -16.02 19.85 3.43
CA ASN A 222 -15.58 21.22 3.12
C ASN A 222 -14.18 21.54 3.69
N ASP A 223 -13.92 21.19 4.95
CA ASP A 223 -12.61 21.37 5.57
C ASP A 223 -11.52 20.42 5.02
N GLN A 224 -11.94 19.33 4.35
CA GLN A 224 -11.03 18.35 3.79
C GLN A 224 -10.42 18.86 2.46
N LYS A 225 -11.15 19.69 1.69
CA LYS A 225 -10.63 20.25 0.42
C LYS A 225 -9.37 21.08 0.64
N SER A 226 -9.40 22.00 1.61
CA SER A 226 -8.22 22.81 1.96
C SER A 226 -7.08 21.94 2.48
N ARG A 227 -7.40 20.93 3.31
CA ARG A 227 -6.42 19.97 3.82
C ARG A 227 -5.75 19.17 2.70
N ILE A 228 -6.49 18.72 1.70
CA ILE A 228 -5.96 18.00 0.53
C ILE A 228 -4.97 18.90 -0.22
N ILE A 229 -5.33 20.15 -0.50
CA ILE A 229 -4.45 21.09 -1.21
C ILE A 229 -3.15 21.34 -0.41
N ILE A 230 -3.26 21.62 0.89
CA ILE A 230 -2.09 21.84 1.75
C ILE A 230 -1.21 20.58 1.82
N THR A 231 -1.83 19.41 1.92
CA THR A 231 -1.12 18.12 1.91
C THR A 231 -0.34 17.95 0.62
N MET A 232 -0.94 18.24 -0.54
CA MET A 232 -0.26 18.14 -1.84
C MET A 232 0.91 19.10 -1.96
N ILE A 233 0.76 20.35 -1.49
CA ILE A 233 1.85 21.32 -1.46
C ILE A 233 3.02 20.78 -0.62
N PHE A 234 2.75 20.29 0.59
CA PHE A 234 3.81 19.73 1.44
C PHE A 234 4.45 18.47 0.84
N ILE A 235 3.67 17.57 0.25
CA ILE A 235 4.23 16.38 -0.44
C ILE A 235 5.21 16.84 -1.51
N LEU A 236 4.81 17.78 -2.37
CA LEU A 236 5.68 18.33 -3.42
C LEU A 236 6.93 18.97 -2.83
N CYS A 237 6.80 19.82 -1.81
CA CYS A 237 7.97 20.44 -1.16
C CYS A 237 8.94 19.41 -0.56
N ILE A 238 8.44 18.37 0.10
CA ILE A 238 9.27 17.33 0.75
C ILE A 238 9.93 16.42 -0.29
N THR A 239 9.23 16.13 -1.39
CA THR A 239 9.65 15.13 -2.38
C THR A 239 10.27 15.70 -3.64
N ALA A 240 10.23 17.02 -3.86
CA ALA A 240 10.69 17.67 -5.08
C ALA A 240 12.10 17.23 -5.50
N SER A 241 13.07 17.23 -4.58
CA SER A 241 14.45 16.86 -4.89
C SER A 241 14.57 15.40 -5.31
N LYS A 242 13.95 14.47 -4.57
CA LYS A 242 13.96 13.02 -4.89
C LYS A 242 13.21 12.73 -6.19
N LEU A 243 12.05 13.35 -6.42
CA LEU A 243 11.29 13.19 -7.67
C LEU A 243 12.09 13.68 -8.86
N ASN A 244 12.67 14.89 -8.78
CA ASN A 244 13.44 15.47 -9.87
C ASN A 244 14.57 14.55 -10.33
N ILE A 245 15.43 14.12 -9.41
CA ILE A 245 16.56 13.27 -9.75
C ILE A 245 16.14 11.84 -10.15
N SER A 246 15.04 11.33 -9.58
CA SER A 246 14.51 10.01 -9.96
C SER A 246 13.94 10.03 -11.38
N PHE A 247 13.25 11.10 -11.78
CA PHE A 247 12.76 11.25 -13.15
C PHE A 247 13.92 11.40 -14.14
N GLU A 248 14.92 12.23 -13.85
CA GLU A 248 16.12 12.37 -14.67
C GLU A 248 16.86 11.02 -14.85
N THR A 249 16.91 10.22 -13.78
CA THR A 249 17.47 8.87 -13.81
C THR A 249 16.66 7.94 -14.69
N LEU A 250 15.33 7.98 -14.60
CA LEU A 250 14.44 7.15 -15.42
C LEU A 250 14.43 7.57 -16.90
N GLU A 251 14.64 8.85 -17.19
CA GLU A 251 14.80 9.34 -18.57
C GLU A 251 16.13 8.86 -19.17
N THR A 252 17.20 8.90 -18.38
CA THR A 252 18.54 8.44 -18.80
C THR A 252 18.59 6.91 -18.95
N PHE A 253 17.96 6.19 -18.02
CA PHE A 253 17.96 4.72 -17.95
C PHE A 253 16.53 4.17 -18.09
N ALA A 254 15.89 4.51 -19.20
CA ALA A 254 14.52 4.11 -19.48
C ALA A 254 14.33 2.59 -19.48
N ARG A 255 13.21 2.14 -18.92
CA ARG A 255 12.78 0.74 -18.85
C ARG A 255 11.55 0.48 -19.71
N ASP A 256 11.45 1.16 -20.84
CA ASP A 256 10.27 1.14 -21.70
C ASP A 256 10.16 -0.09 -22.61
N TYR A 257 11.22 -0.89 -22.71
CA TYR A 257 11.24 -2.12 -23.52
C TYR A 257 10.52 -3.32 -22.88
N TYR A 258 10.13 -3.27 -21.60
CA TYR A 258 9.39 -4.36 -20.97
C TYR A 258 7.93 -4.35 -21.41
N PRO A 259 7.37 -5.51 -21.83
CA PRO A 259 5.95 -5.60 -22.14
C PRO A 259 5.12 -5.53 -20.86
N LEU A 260 3.92 -4.96 -20.94
CA LEU A 260 2.98 -4.96 -19.81
C LEU A 260 2.20 -6.27 -19.81
N PRO A 261 2.34 -7.10 -18.76
CA PRO A 261 1.51 -8.29 -18.60
C PRO A 261 0.04 -7.88 -18.48
N GLY A 262 -0.85 -8.70 -19.04
CA GLY A 262 -2.28 -8.52 -18.89
C GLY A 262 -3.04 -9.83 -18.96
N ILE A 263 -4.30 -9.81 -18.58
CA ILE A 263 -5.19 -10.96 -18.61
C ILE A 263 -5.95 -10.94 -19.92
N ASP A 264 -5.78 -12.00 -20.71
CA ASP A 264 -6.53 -12.19 -21.94
C ASP A 264 -7.89 -12.84 -21.62
N GLY A 265 -8.97 -12.12 -21.91
CA GLY A 265 -10.35 -12.57 -21.68
C GLY A 265 -11.08 -11.87 -20.53
N ILE A 266 -12.23 -11.27 -20.85
CA ILE A 266 -13.08 -10.49 -19.94
C ILE A 266 -13.53 -11.30 -18.71
N THR A 267 -13.83 -12.58 -18.91
CA THR A 267 -14.27 -13.47 -17.82
C THR A 267 -13.18 -13.67 -16.77
N TYR A 268 -11.94 -13.93 -17.20
CA TYR A 268 -10.79 -14.03 -16.31
C TYR A 268 -10.43 -12.68 -15.69
N SER A 269 -10.53 -11.58 -16.44
CA SER A 269 -10.30 -10.24 -15.88
C SER A 269 -11.23 -9.95 -14.71
N LEU A 270 -12.49 -10.40 -14.75
CA LEU A 270 -13.45 -10.26 -13.64
C LEU A 270 -13.20 -11.29 -12.53
N TRP A 271 -12.93 -12.54 -12.88
CA TRP A 271 -12.80 -13.63 -11.91
C TRP A 271 -11.51 -13.57 -11.09
N VAL A 272 -10.39 -13.21 -11.71
CA VAL A 272 -9.07 -13.23 -11.07
C VAL A 272 -9.04 -12.37 -9.81
N PRO A 273 -9.45 -11.08 -9.83
CA PRO A 273 -9.50 -10.27 -8.61
C PRO A 273 -10.43 -10.85 -7.54
N ILE A 274 -11.59 -11.39 -7.92
CA ILE A 274 -12.54 -12.00 -6.97
C ILE A 274 -11.88 -13.19 -6.26
N LYS A 275 -11.26 -14.09 -7.01
CA LYS A 275 -10.55 -15.24 -6.44
C LYS A 275 -9.40 -14.80 -5.54
N SER A 276 -8.54 -13.91 -6.05
CA SER A 276 -7.38 -13.36 -5.35
C SER A 276 -7.73 -12.68 -4.03
N ILE A 277 -8.88 -12.01 -3.94
CA ILE A 277 -9.32 -11.30 -2.74
C ILE A 277 -10.03 -12.26 -1.76
N PHE A 278 -10.91 -13.15 -2.22
CA PHE A 278 -11.83 -13.86 -1.31
C PHE A 278 -11.56 -15.36 -1.14
N PHE A 279 -11.03 -16.03 -2.16
CA PHE A 279 -11.00 -17.50 -2.20
C PHE A 279 -9.60 -18.10 -2.08
N GLY A 280 -8.57 -17.27 -2.19
CA GLY A 280 -7.20 -17.68 -1.98
C GLY A 280 -6.35 -17.61 -3.25
N PRO A 281 -5.09 -18.04 -3.12
CA PRO A 281 -4.08 -17.89 -4.16
C PRO A 281 -4.33 -18.70 -5.41
N PHE A 282 -3.72 -18.22 -6.48
CA PHE A 282 -3.38 -19.01 -7.65
C PHE A 282 -2.08 -19.77 -7.44
N THR A 283 -1.94 -20.95 -8.06
CA THR A 283 -0.62 -21.57 -8.15
C THR A 283 0.25 -20.77 -9.10
N TRP A 284 1.56 -20.98 -9.01
CA TRP A 284 2.49 -20.37 -9.95
C TRP A 284 2.24 -20.78 -11.41
N MET A 285 1.80 -22.01 -11.65
CA MET A 285 1.40 -22.45 -12.99
C MET A 285 0.15 -21.71 -13.46
N ASP A 286 -0.85 -21.55 -12.58
CA ASP A 286 -2.07 -20.82 -12.93
C ASP A 286 -1.77 -19.36 -13.27
N THR A 287 -0.93 -18.67 -12.48
CA THR A 287 -0.60 -17.25 -12.72
C THR A 287 0.03 -17.05 -14.11
N ASN A 288 0.93 -17.92 -14.54
CA ASN A 288 1.58 -17.81 -15.85
C ASN A 288 0.68 -18.25 -17.02
N ASN A 289 -0.38 -19.02 -16.75
CA ASN A 289 -1.41 -19.33 -17.75
C ASN A 289 -2.44 -18.21 -17.90
N ILE A 290 -2.69 -17.44 -16.84
CA ILE A 290 -3.67 -16.35 -16.81
C ILE A 290 -3.14 -15.10 -17.51
N PHE A 291 -1.88 -14.77 -17.28
CA PHE A 291 -1.28 -13.56 -17.84
C PHE A 291 -0.59 -13.84 -19.18
N THR A 292 -0.85 -12.98 -20.14
CA THR A 292 -0.21 -12.93 -21.45
C THR A 292 0.70 -11.71 -21.53
N ASN A 293 1.50 -11.64 -22.61
CA ASN A 293 2.42 -10.53 -22.85
C ASN A 293 3.41 -10.26 -21.70
N SER A 294 3.86 -11.33 -21.03
CA SER A 294 4.87 -11.23 -19.96
C SER A 294 6.21 -11.78 -20.43
N LYS A 295 7.28 -11.02 -20.18
CA LYS A 295 8.66 -11.50 -20.34
C LYS A 295 9.13 -12.32 -19.13
N TRP A 296 8.56 -12.03 -17.97
CA TRP A 296 8.97 -12.60 -16.69
C TRP A 296 7.89 -13.51 -16.14
N THR A 297 8.38 -14.46 -15.37
CA THR A 297 7.55 -15.37 -14.62
C THR A 297 6.75 -14.62 -13.54
N ILE A 298 5.43 -14.68 -13.59
CA ILE A 298 4.56 -14.06 -12.58
C ILE A 298 4.37 -15.04 -11.43
N GLN A 299 4.81 -14.65 -10.25
CA GLN A 299 4.76 -15.51 -9.07
C GLN A 299 3.43 -15.42 -8.33
N ARG A 300 3.12 -16.46 -7.54
CA ARG A 300 1.89 -16.57 -6.74
C ARG A 300 1.63 -15.32 -5.88
N HIS A 301 2.68 -14.76 -5.29
CA HIS A 301 2.54 -13.63 -4.38
C HIS A 301 1.93 -12.40 -5.08
N GLU A 302 2.02 -12.28 -6.41
CA GLU A 302 1.43 -11.16 -7.15
C GLU A 302 -0.11 -11.15 -7.11
N LEU A 303 -0.73 -12.33 -7.03
CA LEU A 303 -2.19 -12.45 -6.93
C LEU A 303 -2.68 -12.80 -5.53
N GLU A 304 -1.78 -12.89 -4.55
CA GLU A 304 -2.16 -13.20 -3.17
C GLU A 304 -2.60 -11.91 -2.45
N LEU A 305 -3.88 -11.55 -2.61
CA LEU A 305 -4.53 -10.38 -1.98
C LEU A 305 -5.41 -10.76 -0.79
N SER A 306 -5.52 -12.06 -0.51
CA SER A 306 -6.56 -12.71 0.27
C SER A 306 -6.93 -11.99 1.58
N ILE A 307 -8.22 -11.76 1.77
CA ILE A 307 -8.86 -11.28 3.02
C ILE A 307 -9.93 -12.28 3.52
N THR A 308 -9.89 -13.52 3.03
CA THR A 308 -10.86 -14.61 3.24
C THR A 308 -12.23 -14.36 2.61
N PHE A 309 -13.14 -15.33 2.69
CA PHE A 309 -14.51 -15.21 2.17
C PHE A 309 -15.44 -14.40 3.11
N ILE A 310 -15.01 -14.10 4.34
CA ILE A 310 -15.85 -13.42 5.35
C ILE A 310 -16.30 -12.03 4.88
N PRO A 311 -15.42 -11.15 4.35
CA PRO A 311 -15.85 -9.86 3.79
C PRO A 311 -16.87 -10.01 2.66
N LEU A 312 -16.74 -11.03 1.80
CA LEU A 312 -17.70 -11.30 0.73
C LEU A 312 -19.09 -11.62 1.29
N MET A 313 -19.17 -12.45 2.34
CA MET A 313 -20.46 -12.73 3.01
C MET A 313 -21.08 -11.45 3.58
N ILE A 314 -20.28 -10.57 4.17
CA ILE A 314 -20.77 -9.30 4.73
C ILE A 314 -21.27 -8.37 3.61
N ILE A 315 -20.56 -8.29 2.49
CA ILE A 315 -20.98 -7.52 1.33
C ILE A 315 -22.31 -8.05 0.79
N ILE A 316 -22.46 -9.37 0.64
CA ILE A 316 -23.70 -10.00 0.16
C ILE A 316 -24.85 -9.71 1.12
N LEU A 317 -24.66 -9.95 2.43
CA LEU A 317 -25.67 -9.69 3.45
C LEU A 317 -26.08 -8.20 3.47
N GLY A 318 -25.12 -7.28 3.50
CA GLY A 318 -25.38 -5.85 3.45
C GLY A 318 -26.15 -5.44 2.20
N GLY A 319 -25.77 -5.98 1.04
CA GLY A 319 -26.46 -5.77 -0.23
C GLY A 319 -27.91 -6.25 -0.20
N THR A 320 -28.16 -7.47 0.29
CA THR A 320 -29.53 -8.01 0.41
C THR A 320 -30.41 -7.19 1.34
N LEU A 321 -29.87 -6.74 2.48
CA LEU A 321 -30.60 -5.87 3.42
C LEU A 321 -30.93 -4.53 2.77
N THR A 322 -29.97 -3.91 2.10
CA THR A 322 -30.16 -2.61 1.41
C THR A 322 -31.25 -2.68 0.33
N ILE A 323 -31.27 -3.78 -0.44
CA ILE A 323 -32.31 -4.03 -1.46
C ILE A 323 -33.67 -4.26 -0.78
N SER A 324 -33.72 -5.05 0.29
CA SER A 324 -34.95 -5.36 1.02
C SER A 324 -35.59 -4.13 1.66
N GLU A 325 -34.77 -3.22 2.18
CA GLU A 325 -35.21 -1.97 2.82
C GLU A 325 -35.53 -0.87 1.81
N ARG A 326 -35.37 -1.12 0.50
CA ARG A 326 -35.56 -0.14 -0.59
C ARG A 326 -34.86 1.18 -0.29
N ALA A 327 -33.59 1.10 0.12
CA ALA A 327 -32.82 2.29 0.49
C ALA A 327 -32.88 3.37 -0.60
N ASN A 328 -33.48 4.51 -0.25
CA ASN A 328 -33.61 5.63 -1.17
C ASN A 328 -32.35 6.48 -1.15
N LEU A 329 -31.44 6.22 -2.09
CA LEU A 329 -30.24 7.03 -2.26
C LEU A 329 -30.58 8.41 -2.85
N SER A 330 -29.99 9.46 -2.28
CA SER A 330 -30.07 10.82 -2.82
C SER A 330 -29.38 10.90 -4.19
N ARG A 331 -29.71 11.92 -5.00
CA ARG A 331 -29.06 12.13 -6.31
C ARG A 331 -27.54 12.24 -6.18
N ARG A 332 -27.04 12.87 -5.10
CA ARG A 332 -25.60 12.99 -4.81
C ARG A 332 -24.97 11.64 -4.51
N GLN A 333 -25.58 10.85 -3.62
CA GLN A 333 -25.11 9.50 -3.27
C GLN A 333 -25.05 8.59 -4.50
N LYS A 334 -26.02 8.66 -5.42
CA LYS A 334 -26.00 7.91 -6.69
C LYS A 334 -24.81 8.28 -7.57
N ILE A 335 -24.51 9.59 -7.69
CA ILE A 335 -23.36 10.08 -8.46
C ILE A 335 -22.04 9.57 -7.86
N TYR A 336 -21.87 9.68 -6.54
CA TYR A 336 -20.67 9.19 -5.87
C TYR A 336 -20.53 7.66 -5.95
N SER A 337 -21.63 6.93 -5.87
CA SER A 337 -21.65 5.46 -6.05
C SER A 337 -21.24 5.07 -7.46
N LEU A 338 -21.72 5.79 -8.49
CA LEU A 338 -21.27 5.59 -9.88
C LEU A 338 -19.77 5.89 -10.03
N GLY A 339 -19.29 6.99 -9.41
CA GLY A 339 -17.86 7.32 -9.40
C GLY A 339 -17.02 6.21 -8.75
N LEU A 340 -17.49 5.65 -7.63
CA LEU A 340 -16.81 4.54 -6.95
C LEU A 340 -16.81 3.27 -7.82
N LEU A 341 -17.92 2.96 -8.49
CA LEU A 341 -18.00 1.84 -9.42
C LEU A 341 -16.99 2.00 -10.57
N LEU A 342 -16.95 3.17 -11.21
CA LEU A 342 -15.99 3.47 -12.29
C LEU A 342 -14.53 3.35 -11.80
N LEU A 343 -14.26 3.80 -10.58
CA LEU A 343 -12.94 3.68 -9.97
C LEU A 343 -12.55 2.20 -9.71
N CYS A 344 -13.49 1.38 -9.25
CA CYS A 344 -13.28 -0.06 -9.07
C CYS A 344 -13.11 -0.82 -10.39
N LEU A 345 -13.59 -0.28 -11.51
CA LEU A 345 -13.35 -0.83 -12.85
C LEU A 345 -11.94 -0.51 -13.39
N LEU A 346 -11.26 0.51 -12.84
CA LEU A 346 -9.95 0.94 -13.35
C LEU A 346 -8.87 -0.17 -13.29
N PRO A 347 -8.69 -0.91 -12.17
CA PRO A 347 -7.74 -2.02 -12.14
C PRO A 347 -8.06 -3.11 -13.16
N LEU A 348 -9.35 -3.36 -13.42
CA LEU A 348 -9.79 -4.34 -14.43
C LEU A 348 -9.40 -3.88 -15.83
N LEU A 349 -9.61 -2.60 -16.14
CA LEU A 349 -9.24 -2.01 -17.42
C LEU A 349 -7.72 -2.00 -17.64
N ILE A 350 -6.94 -1.63 -16.63
CA ILE A 350 -5.47 -1.58 -16.74
C ILE A 350 -4.88 -2.99 -16.93
N ASN A 351 -5.43 -4.00 -16.26
CA ASN A 351 -4.94 -5.38 -16.37
C ASN A 351 -5.53 -6.16 -17.55
N PHE A 352 -6.50 -5.61 -18.30
CA PHE A 352 -7.04 -6.28 -19.47
C PHE A 352 -6.05 -6.21 -20.64
N TYR A 353 -5.72 -7.37 -21.21
CA TYR A 353 -4.80 -7.40 -22.35
C TYR A 353 -5.55 -7.18 -23.68
N ASN A 354 -5.14 -6.15 -24.40
CA ASN A 354 -5.41 -6.00 -25.82
C ASN A 354 -4.23 -5.24 -26.45
N PRO A 355 -3.68 -5.65 -27.62
CA PRO A 355 -2.48 -5.03 -28.18
C PRO A 355 -2.58 -3.51 -28.39
N THR A 356 -3.72 -3.00 -28.87
CA THR A 356 -3.89 -1.55 -29.10
C THR A 356 -4.04 -0.79 -27.79
N TRP A 357 -4.76 -1.37 -26.83
CA TRP A 357 -4.91 -0.81 -25.49
C TRP A 357 -3.58 -0.77 -24.72
N ASN A 358 -2.79 -1.84 -24.82
CA ASN A 358 -1.48 -1.94 -24.17
C ASN A 358 -0.49 -0.89 -24.71
N ALA A 359 -0.53 -0.61 -26.02
CA ALA A 359 0.24 0.48 -26.62
C ALA A 359 -0.15 1.84 -26.03
N ILE A 360 -1.44 2.13 -25.91
CA ILE A 360 -1.94 3.36 -25.27
C ILE A 360 -1.48 3.45 -23.81
N LEU A 361 -1.54 2.34 -23.06
CA LEU A 361 -1.06 2.31 -21.68
C LEU A 361 0.45 2.61 -21.59
N LYS A 362 1.26 2.12 -22.54
CA LYS A 362 2.71 2.36 -22.57
C LYS A 362 3.10 3.79 -22.92
N ASP A 363 2.19 4.58 -23.47
CA ASP A 363 2.41 6.02 -23.69
C ASP A 363 2.22 6.85 -22.40
N ILE A 364 1.61 6.28 -21.35
CA ILE A 364 1.41 6.97 -20.07
C ILE A 364 2.74 7.00 -19.31
N PRO A 365 3.29 8.18 -18.94
CA PRO A 365 4.65 8.29 -18.38
C PRO A 365 4.95 7.38 -17.17
N ILE A 366 3.97 7.20 -16.29
CA ILE A 366 4.11 6.38 -15.07
C ILE A 366 4.12 4.88 -15.42
N ILE A 367 3.40 4.46 -16.46
CA ILE A 367 3.29 3.05 -16.88
C ILE A 367 4.38 2.69 -17.89
N ARG A 368 4.87 3.67 -18.67
CA ARG A 368 5.89 3.48 -19.69
C ARG A 368 7.11 2.73 -19.17
N ASN A 369 7.59 3.10 -17.97
CA ASN A 369 8.77 2.52 -17.33
C ASN A 369 8.48 1.33 -16.40
N SER A 370 7.27 0.76 -16.48
CA SER A 370 6.86 -0.44 -15.74
C SER A 370 7.27 -1.72 -16.46
#